data_AF-A0A1Y5RQ98-F1
#
_entry.id   AF-A0A1Y5RQ98-F1
#
_cell.length_a   1.000
_cell.length_b   1.000
_cell.length_c   1.000
_cell.angle_alpha   90.00
_cell.angle_beta   90.00
_cell.angle_gamma   90.00
#
_symmetry.space_group_name_H-M   'P 1'
#
loop_
_entity.id
_entity.type
_entity.pdbx_description
1 polymer ?
#
loop_
_entity_poly.entity_id
_entity_poly.type
_entity_poly.pdbx_seq_one_letter_code
_entity_poly.pdbx_strand_id
1 'polypeptide(L)'
;MAFWLLTALIGISVVAFLVLALLRRPGAAPQTGENPDLAVYRDQLKAIDKDVARGVLAPEEAERARLEIQRRILEADRAAQTVQPVQSAPRAATVTVAALCAVAVLGGSFGLYMWLGAPGYADMPLKARIQFAEELRESRPRQAEAEQAARLPQAEADPRHLELVEKLRQTVAERGDDLRGYQLLAINESALGNFIAAREAQAKVVELKGDAASAEDYAALADLMIIAAGGYVSPEAEQALTEALRRDPGNGTARYYSGLMFMQTARPDMGFRMWRGLLADSTPQDPWYEPVMSQIAEAALRAGVEFTPPMMAEGGGALPGPSAEDMAAASEMDAEDRDAMIRGMVANLADRLATDGGSAEEWARLIRAYGVLGETGQADAIWKESQGVFAGREADLALLRDAARAAGVLQ
;
A
#
# COMPACT_ATOMS: atom_id res chain seq x y z
N MET A 1 19.69 -25.93 -7.89
CA MET A 1 21.16 -25.97 -8.14
C MET A 1 21.70 -24.64 -8.66
N ALA A 2 21.10 -24.01 -9.68
CA ALA A 2 21.59 -22.73 -10.23
C ALA A 2 21.69 -21.59 -9.20
N PHE A 3 20.69 -21.45 -8.31
CA PHE A 3 20.70 -20.47 -7.22
C PHE A 3 21.97 -20.58 -6.35
N TRP A 4 22.26 -21.78 -5.83
CA TRP A 4 23.43 -22.03 -4.97
C TRP A 4 24.76 -21.75 -5.67
N LEU A 5 24.88 -22.11 -6.95
CA LEU A 5 26.09 -21.83 -7.73
C LEU A 5 26.31 -20.32 -7.91
N LEU A 6 25.24 -19.58 -8.24
CA LEU A 6 25.31 -18.14 -8.47
C LEU A 6 25.64 -17.38 -7.17
N THR A 7 24.96 -17.68 -6.06
CA THR A 7 25.18 -17.00 -4.78
C THR A 7 26.54 -17.34 -4.19
N ALA A 8 27.01 -18.59 -4.33
CA ALA A 8 28.37 -18.95 -3.94
C ALA A 8 29.41 -18.20 -4.77
N LEU A 9 29.23 -18.09 -6.09
CA LEU A 9 30.14 -17.35 -6.98
C LEU A 9 30.22 -15.87 -6.58
N ILE A 10 29.06 -15.23 -6.33
CA ILE A 10 29.00 -13.84 -5.87
C ILE A 10 29.69 -13.68 -4.51
N GLY A 11 29.38 -14.56 -3.55
CA GLY A 11 30.00 -14.52 -2.21
C GLY A 11 31.52 -14.68 -2.27
N ILE A 12 32.01 -15.64 -3.04
CA ILE A 12 33.45 -15.86 -3.26
C ILE A 12 34.09 -14.64 -3.92
N SER A 13 33.41 -14.03 -4.90
CA SER A 13 33.92 -12.84 -5.59
C SER A 13 34.05 -11.65 -4.62
N VAL A 14 33.05 -11.41 -3.78
CA VAL A 14 33.08 -10.36 -2.75
C VAL A 14 34.24 -10.61 -1.77
N VAL A 15 34.38 -11.83 -1.27
CA VAL A 15 35.49 -12.21 -0.40
C VAL A 15 36.83 -12.01 -1.11
N ALA A 16 36.96 -12.40 -2.38
CA ALA A 16 38.18 -12.21 -3.15
C ALA A 16 38.55 -10.72 -3.27
N PHE A 17 37.58 -9.84 -3.53
CA PHE A 17 37.82 -8.39 -3.57
C PHE A 17 38.24 -7.82 -2.22
N LEU A 18 37.59 -8.23 -1.13
CA LEU A 18 37.95 -7.80 0.23
C LEU A 18 39.36 -8.27 0.60
N VAL A 19 39.70 -9.52 0.29
CA VAL A 19 41.03 -10.09 0.52
C VAL A 19 42.08 -9.39 -0.34
N LEU A 20 41.80 -9.12 -1.63
CA LEU A 20 42.69 -8.36 -2.50
C LEU A 20 42.91 -6.93 -2.01
N ALA A 21 41.87 -6.26 -1.49
CA ALA A 21 42.00 -4.94 -0.88
C ALA A 21 42.85 -4.96 0.40
N LEU A 22 42.68 -6.00 1.23
CA LEU A 22 43.45 -6.17 2.46
C LEU A 22 44.93 -6.54 2.20
N LEU A 23 45.17 -7.31 1.14
CA LEU A 23 46.51 -7.73 0.71
C LEU A 23 47.21 -6.69 -0.17
N ARG A 24 46.46 -5.75 -0.76
CA ARG A 24 47.03 -4.57 -1.41
C ARG A 24 47.77 -3.78 -0.34
N ARG A 25 49.08 -3.92 -0.33
CA ARG A 25 49.95 -2.96 0.34
C ARG A 25 49.56 -1.58 -0.21
N PRO A 26 49.30 -0.56 0.63
CA PRO A 26 49.33 0.80 0.13
C PRO A 26 50.64 0.91 -0.64
N GLY A 27 50.54 1.22 -1.94
CA GLY A 27 51.69 1.27 -2.82
C GLY A 27 52.79 2.01 -2.09
N ALA A 28 53.97 1.42 -2.02
CA ALA A 28 55.10 2.04 -1.34
C ALA A 28 55.13 3.50 -1.80
N ALA A 29 54.75 4.42 -0.90
CA ALA A 29 55.06 5.82 -1.08
C ALA A 29 56.56 5.82 -1.39
N PRO A 30 57.00 6.47 -2.49
CA PRO A 30 58.34 6.31 -3.00
C PRO A 30 59.33 6.38 -1.83
N GLN A 31 60.06 5.29 -1.60
CA GLN A 31 61.01 5.13 -0.49
C GLN A 31 62.23 6.05 -0.62
N THR A 32 62.21 6.99 -1.56
CA THR A 32 63.10 8.14 -1.56
C THR A 32 62.57 9.13 -0.54
N GLY A 33 63.26 9.29 0.58
CA GLY A 33 63.07 10.38 1.53
C GLY A 33 63.35 11.78 0.95
N GLU A 34 63.06 12.00 -0.33
CA GLU A 34 62.97 13.33 -0.91
C GLU A 34 61.54 13.82 -0.68
N ASN A 35 61.37 14.63 0.37
CA ASN A 35 60.20 15.49 0.51
C ASN A 35 59.96 16.20 -0.84
N PRO A 36 58.76 16.12 -1.46
CA PRO A 36 58.46 16.75 -2.74
C PRO A 36 58.88 18.23 -2.82
N ASP A 37 58.85 18.90 -1.66
CA ASP A 37 59.24 20.30 -1.51
C ASP A 37 60.75 20.54 -1.72
N LEU A 38 61.62 19.54 -1.48
CA LEU A 38 63.08 19.68 -1.64
C LEU A 38 63.47 19.90 -3.10
N ALA A 39 62.78 19.26 -4.05
CA ALA A 39 63.01 19.49 -5.47
C ALA A 39 62.66 20.94 -5.85
N VAL A 40 61.54 21.45 -5.31
CA VAL A 40 61.08 22.83 -5.53
C VAL A 40 62.08 23.84 -4.95
N TYR A 41 62.56 23.64 -3.72
CA TYR A 41 63.53 24.55 -3.10
C TYR A 41 64.90 24.56 -3.81
N ARG A 42 65.36 23.40 -4.32
CA ARG A 42 66.58 23.34 -5.13
C ARG A 42 66.45 24.13 -6.44
N ASP A 43 65.27 24.10 -7.06
CA ASP A 43 65.02 24.87 -8.28
C ASP A 43 64.84 26.36 -8.00
N GLN A 44 64.28 26.73 -6.84
CA GLN A 44 64.24 28.13 -6.39
C GLN A 44 65.64 28.72 -6.16
N LEU A 45 66.59 27.94 -5.60
CA LEU A 45 67.99 28.38 -5.48
C LEU A 45 68.63 28.65 -6.84
N LYS A 46 68.43 27.73 -7.81
CA LYS A 46 68.93 27.93 -9.19
C LYS A 46 68.27 29.11 -9.89
N ALA A 47 67.02 29.42 -9.57
CA ALA A 47 66.31 30.58 -10.12
C ALA A 47 66.93 31.88 -9.60
N ILE A 48 67.24 31.98 -8.31
CA ILE A 48 67.96 33.12 -7.71
C ILE A 48 69.30 33.35 -8.41
N ASP A 49 70.05 32.28 -8.67
CA ASP A 49 71.35 32.38 -9.36
C ASP A 49 71.21 32.99 -10.77
N LYS A 50 70.13 32.63 -11.48
CA LYS A 50 69.82 33.18 -12.81
C LYS A 50 69.37 34.63 -12.75
N ASP A 51 68.59 35.01 -11.73
CA ASP A 51 68.06 36.37 -11.59
C ASP A 51 69.14 37.37 -11.16
N VAL A 52 70.11 36.93 -10.36
CA VAL A 52 71.34 37.69 -10.09
C VAL A 52 72.17 37.87 -11.35
N ALA A 53 72.37 36.80 -12.14
CA ALA A 53 73.12 36.87 -13.39
C ALA A 53 72.47 37.78 -14.45
N ARG A 54 71.14 37.97 -14.37
CA ARG A 54 70.36 38.88 -15.23
C ARG A 54 70.28 40.31 -14.68
N GLY A 55 70.84 40.58 -13.50
CA GLY A 55 70.77 41.89 -12.84
C GLY A 55 69.38 42.28 -12.34
N VAL A 56 68.45 41.31 -12.25
CA VAL A 56 67.08 41.52 -11.78
C VAL A 56 67.03 41.62 -10.25
N LEU A 57 67.96 40.95 -9.57
CA LEU A 57 68.04 40.90 -8.11
C LEU A 57 69.39 41.43 -7.61
N ALA A 58 69.36 42.32 -6.61
CA ALA A 58 70.59 42.85 -6.02
C ALA A 58 71.36 41.76 -5.25
N PRO A 59 72.71 41.75 -5.26
CA PRO A 59 73.50 40.71 -4.62
C PRO A 59 73.20 40.51 -3.12
N GLU A 60 72.93 41.61 -2.40
CA GLU A 60 72.60 41.57 -0.97
C GLU A 60 71.23 40.95 -0.68
N GLU A 61 70.27 41.15 -1.58
CA GLU A 61 68.92 40.57 -1.48
C GLU A 61 68.96 39.07 -1.83
N ALA A 62 69.79 38.69 -2.81
CA ALA A 62 69.99 37.30 -3.20
C ALA A 62 70.57 36.45 -2.06
N GLU A 63 71.54 36.97 -1.31
CA GLU A 63 72.12 36.27 -0.14
C GLU A 63 71.08 36.03 0.96
N ARG A 64 70.20 37.01 1.23
CA ARG A 64 69.10 36.82 2.19
C ARG A 64 68.10 35.76 1.74
N ALA A 65 67.71 35.79 0.47
CA ALA A 65 66.78 34.82 -0.11
C ALA A 65 67.38 33.39 -0.12
N ARG A 66 68.68 33.25 -0.42
CA ARG A 66 69.40 31.97 -0.34
C ARG A 66 69.39 31.40 1.08
N LEU A 67 69.68 32.22 2.08
CA LEU A 67 69.68 31.79 3.48
C LEU A 67 68.30 31.33 3.95
N GLU A 68 67.24 32.02 3.54
CA GLU A 68 65.87 31.63 3.89
C GLU A 68 65.48 30.30 3.23
N ILE A 69 65.79 30.11 1.95
CA ILE A 69 65.49 28.85 1.25
C ILE A 69 66.32 27.70 1.81
N GLN A 70 67.60 27.91 2.13
CA GLN A 70 68.44 26.91 2.80
C GLN A 70 67.88 26.52 4.17
N ARG A 71 67.35 27.47 4.93
CA ARG A 71 66.67 27.20 6.19
C ARG A 71 65.40 26.37 5.98
N ARG A 72 64.57 26.70 4.99
CA ARG A 72 63.37 25.93 4.64
C ARG A 72 63.69 24.51 4.17
N ILE A 73 64.80 24.31 3.46
CA ILE A 73 65.32 22.98 3.09
C ILE A 73 65.64 22.16 4.35
N LEU A 74 66.33 22.75 5.33
CA LEU A 74 66.67 22.08 6.58
C LEU A 74 65.43 21.77 7.44
N GLU A 75 64.44 22.66 7.46
CA GLU A 75 63.18 22.45 8.16
C GLU A 75 62.34 21.34 7.48
N ALA A 76 62.31 21.30 6.15
CA ALA A 76 61.64 20.27 5.36
C ALA A 76 62.29 18.88 5.49
N ASP A 77 63.62 18.82 5.59
CA ASP A 77 64.38 17.58 5.86
C ASP A 77 64.15 17.07 7.29
N ARG A 78 64.15 17.97 8.29
CA ARG A 78 63.77 17.61 9.67
C ARG A 78 62.33 17.10 9.75
N ALA A 79 61.39 17.74 9.06
CA ALA A 79 60.01 17.30 9.01
C ALA A 79 59.88 15.90 8.38
N ALA A 80 60.63 15.63 7.30
CA ALA A 80 60.68 14.30 6.68
C ALA A 80 61.26 13.22 7.61
N GLN A 81 62.30 13.55 8.38
CA GLN A 81 62.90 12.63 9.36
C GLN A 81 62.00 12.37 10.58
N THR A 82 61.07 13.29 10.89
CA THR A 82 60.09 13.08 11.98
C THR A 82 58.89 12.21 11.58
N VAL A 83 58.66 11.95 10.29
CA VAL A 83 57.60 11.03 9.84
C VAL A 83 58.08 9.59 10.03
N GLN A 84 57.59 8.94 11.08
CA GLN A 84 57.85 7.51 11.26
C GLN A 84 57.21 6.70 10.13
N PRO A 85 57.91 5.70 9.56
CA PRO A 85 57.30 4.82 8.58
C PRO A 85 56.13 4.08 9.25
N VAL A 86 54.93 4.19 8.67
CA VAL A 86 53.77 3.42 9.08
C VAL A 86 54.14 1.94 8.98
N GLN A 87 54.32 1.28 10.12
CA GLN A 87 54.65 -0.14 10.14
C GLN A 87 53.48 -0.91 9.54
N SER A 88 53.75 -1.68 8.48
CA SER A 88 52.74 -2.54 7.89
C SER A 88 52.35 -3.64 8.89
N ALA A 89 51.04 -3.95 8.97
CA ALA A 89 50.56 -5.05 9.80
C ALA A 89 51.29 -6.37 9.45
N PRO A 90 51.58 -7.24 10.44
CA PRO A 90 52.24 -8.51 10.18
C PRO A 90 51.38 -9.39 9.29
N ARG A 91 52.01 -10.04 8.28
CA ARG A 91 51.31 -10.87 7.28
C ARG A 91 50.37 -11.91 7.91
N ALA A 92 50.77 -12.51 9.04
CA ALA A 92 49.94 -13.47 9.76
C ALA A 92 48.63 -12.84 10.24
N ALA A 93 48.66 -11.63 10.79
CA ALA A 93 47.44 -10.94 11.24
C ALA A 93 46.52 -10.59 10.05
N THR A 94 47.08 -10.11 8.94
CA THR A 94 46.32 -9.82 7.71
C THR A 94 45.64 -11.08 7.16
N VAL A 95 46.34 -12.21 7.12
CA VAL A 95 45.77 -13.49 6.66
C VAL A 95 44.69 -13.99 7.63
N THR A 96 44.90 -13.87 8.94
CA THR A 96 43.89 -14.25 9.94
C THR A 96 42.62 -13.41 9.79
N VAL A 97 42.74 -12.09 9.65
CA VAL A 97 41.58 -11.21 9.44
C VAL A 97 40.89 -11.53 8.11
N ALA A 98 41.64 -11.76 7.03
CA ALA A 98 41.10 -12.18 5.75
C ALA A 98 40.30 -13.50 5.85
N ALA A 99 40.83 -14.49 6.56
CA ALA A 99 40.17 -15.77 6.78
C ALA A 99 38.90 -15.61 7.65
N LEU A 100 38.96 -14.83 8.73
CA LEU A 100 37.81 -14.52 9.56
C LEU A 100 36.71 -13.79 8.78
N CYS A 101 37.07 -12.82 7.93
CA CYS A 101 36.14 -12.15 7.04
C CYS A 101 35.51 -13.14 6.04
N ALA A 102 36.29 -14.04 5.45
CA ALA A 102 35.77 -15.05 4.53
C ALA A 102 34.77 -15.98 5.21
N VAL A 103 35.09 -16.46 6.42
CA VAL A 103 34.20 -17.31 7.22
C VAL A 103 32.94 -16.55 7.64
N ALA A 104 33.08 -15.31 8.12
CA ALA A 104 31.96 -14.48 8.54
C ALA A 104 31.00 -14.19 7.37
N VAL A 105 31.54 -13.87 6.19
CA VAL A 105 30.72 -13.60 5.00
C VAL A 105 30.10 -14.89 4.48
N LEU A 106 30.89 -15.91 4.11
CA LEU A 106 30.33 -17.12 3.49
C LEU A 106 29.53 -17.97 4.48
N GLY A 107 30.14 -18.27 5.63
CA GLY A 107 29.53 -19.10 6.66
C GLY A 107 28.39 -18.37 7.37
N GLY A 108 28.57 -17.08 7.68
CA GLY A 108 27.51 -16.27 8.30
C GLY A 108 26.34 -16.04 7.36
N SER A 109 26.56 -15.69 6.09
CA SER A 109 25.46 -15.57 5.12
C SER A 109 24.74 -16.89 4.89
N PHE A 110 25.45 -18.01 4.79
CA PHE A 110 24.84 -19.32 4.70
C PHE A 110 24.01 -19.66 5.94
N GLY A 111 24.55 -19.44 7.13
CA GLY A 111 23.84 -19.66 8.40
C GLY A 111 22.60 -18.79 8.55
N LEU A 112 22.69 -17.51 8.20
CA LEU A 112 21.55 -16.60 8.18
C LEU A 112 20.49 -17.02 7.16
N TYR A 113 20.88 -17.46 5.97
CA TYR A 113 19.93 -17.98 4.99
C TYR A 113 19.24 -19.26 5.48
N MET A 114 19.96 -20.16 6.16
CA MET A 114 19.36 -21.35 6.76
C MET A 114 18.40 -21.00 7.91
N TRP A 115 18.60 -19.86 8.58
CA TRP A 115 17.76 -19.43 9.69
C TRP A 115 16.55 -18.58 9.27
N LEU A 116 16.73 -17.62 8.35
CA LEU A 116 15.67 -16.70 7.89
C LEU A 116 15.02 -17.15 6.58
N GLY A 117 15.74 -17.91 5.75
CA GLY A 117 15.29 -18.29 4.41
C GLY A 117 14.37 -19.50 4.41
N ALA A 118 13.93 -19.88 3.22
CA ALA A 118 13.10 -21.05 2.97
C ALA A 118 13.87 -22.08 2.11
N PRO A 119 14.87 -22.79 2.68
CA PRO A 119 15.65 -23.77 1.94
C PRO A 119 14.74 -24.90 1.43
N GLY A 120 14.84 -25.20 0.14
CA GLY A 120 14.02 -26.24 -0.50
C GLY A 120 12.67 -25.75 -1.04
N TYR A 121 12.32 -24.48 -0.84
CA TYR A 121 11.14 -23.90 -1.47
C TYR A 121 11.40 -23.70 -2.98
N ALA A 122 10.60 -24.36 -3.80
CA ALA A 122 10.69 -24.23 -5.25
C ALA A 122 10.18 -22.86 -5.72
N ASP A 123 10.65 -22.42 -6.89
CA ASP A 123 10.03 -21.30 -7.57
C ASP A 123 8.58 -21.65 -7.94
N MET A 124 7.67 -20.67 -7.77
CA MET A 124 6.26 -20.79 -8.17
C MET A 124 6.01 -19.93 -9.41
N PRO A 125 6.37 -20.41 -10.62
CA PRO A 125 6.15 -19.64 -11.84
C PRO A 125 4.66 -19.38 -12.04
N LEU A 126 4.33 -18.24 -12.66
CA LEU A 126 2.94 -17.79 -12.83
C LEU A 126 2.01 -18.87 -13.41
N LYS A 127 2.49 -19.63 -14.41
CA LYS A 127 1.72 -20.72 -15.02
C LYS A 127 1.35 -21.81 -14.01
N ALA A 128 2.30 -22.23 -13.17
CA ALA A 128 2.06 -23.24 -12.14
C ALA A 128 1.07 -22.74 -11.08
N ARG A 129 1.17 -21.46 -10.70
CA ARG A 129 0.22 -20.82 -9.77
C ARG A 129 -1.21 -20.79 -10.31
N ILE A 130 -1.37 -20.48 -11.60
CA ILE A 130 -2.68 -20.47 -12.26
C ILE A 130 -3.26 -21.89 -12.33
N GLN A 131 -2.44 -22.88 -12.68
CA GLN A 131 -2.89 -24.27 -12.71
C GLN A 131 -3.32 -24.75 -11.31
N PHE A 132 -2.52 -24.47 -10.29
CA PHE A 132 -2.87 -24.79 -8.90
C PHE A 132 -4.18 -24.13 -8.45
N ALA A 133 -4.41 -22.87 -8.84
CA ALA A 133 -5.65 -22.17 -8.56
C ALA A 133 -6.86 -22.81 -9.27
N GLU A 134 -6.68 -23.31 -10.50
CA GLU A 134 -7.72 -24.04 -11.22
C GLU A 134 -8.04 -25.38 -10.54
N GLU A 135 -7.00 -26.14 -10.16
CA GLU A 135 -7.17 -27.39 -9.41
C GLU A 135 -7.92 -27.14 -8.09
N LEU A 136 -7.56 -26.07 -7.36
CA LEU A 136 -8.25 -25.67 -6.14
C LEU A 136 -9.71 -25.28 -6.41
N ARG A 137 -10.00 -24.59 -7.52
CA ARG A 137 -11.36 -24.22 -7.95
C ARG A 137 -12.19 -25.43 -8.33
N GLU A 138 -11.62 -26.42 -9.00
CA GLU A 138 -12.32 -27.63 -9.42
C GLU A 138 -12.55 -28.59 -8.25
N SER A 139 -11.58 -28.73 -7.34
CA SER A 139 -11.62 -29.68 -6.23
C SER A 139 -12.33 -29.17 -4.97
N ARG A 140 -12.81 -27.93 -4.97
CA ARG A 140 -13.42 -27.30 -3.79
C ARG A 140 -14.74 -27.98 -3.38
N PRO A 141 -15.09 -28.02 -2.09
CA PRO A 141 -16.32 -28.66 -1.61
C PRO A 141 -17.59 -28.14 -2.30
N ARG A 142 -18.54 -29.04 -2.54
CA ARG A 142 -19.89 -28.71 -3.04
C ARG A 142 -20.72 -28.05 -1.94
N GLN A 143 -21.80 -27.35 -2.33
CA GLN A 143 -22.65 -26.58 -1.41
C GLN A 143 -23.03 -27.35 -0.14
N ALA A 144 -23.60 -28.55 -0.29
CA ALA A 144 -24.07 -29.35 0.86
C ALA A 144 -22.95 -29.75 1.83
N GLU A 145 -21.73 -30.00 1.31
CA GLU A 145 -20.57 -30.34 2.15
C GLU A 145 -20.07 -29.11 2.92
N ALA A 146 -20.04 -27.95 2.26
CA ALA A 146 -19.64 -26.70 2.89
C ALA A 146 -20.63 -26.25 3.98
N GLU A 147 -21.93 -26.45 3.77
CA GLU A 147 -22.97 -26.14 4.76
C GLU A 147 -22.91 -27.01 6.00
N GLN A 148 -22.60 -28.29 5.84
CA GLN A 148 -22.41 -29.19 6.99
C GLN A 148 -21.17 -28.83 7.80
N ALA A 149 -20.14 -28.30 7.13
CA ALA A 149 -18.92 -27.84 7.78
C ALA A 149 -19.12 -26.47 8.47
N ALA A 150 -20.05 -25.65 7.99
CA ALA A 150 -20.34 -24.33 8.52
C ALA A 150 -20.95 -24.41 9.93
N ARG A 151 -20.46 -23.55 10.84
CA ARG A 151 -21.03 -23.37 12.18
C ARG A 151 -21.59 -21.96 12.28
N LEU A 152 -22.89 -21.84 11.99
CA LEU A 152 -23.59 -20.57 12.06
C LEU A 152 -24.20 -20.36 13.45
N PRO A 153 -24.10 -19.16 14.03
CA PRO A 153 -24.86 -18.82 15.23
C PRO A 153 -26.36 -18.98 14.97
N GLN A 154 -27.07 -19.63 15.89
CA GLN A 154 -28.53 -19.65 15.84
C GLN A 154 -29.06 -18.35 16.41
N ALA A 155 -29.99 -17.70 15.70
CA ALA A 155 -30.66 -16.52 16.22
C ALA A 155 -31.70 -16.95 17.27
N GLU A 156 -31.75 -16.23 18.40
CA GLU A 156 -32.87 -16.36 19.32
C GLU A 156 -34.11 -15.75 18.67
N ALA A 157 -35.15 -16.56 18.50
CA ALA A 157 -36.38 -16.16 17.84
C ALA A 157 -37.55 -16.07 18.83
N ASP A 158 -38.43 -15.07 18.63
CA ASP A 158 -39.70 -14.99 19.36
C ASP A 158 -40.55 -16.23 19.05
N PRO A 159 -41.08 -16.96 20.07
CA PRO A 159 -41.97 -18.09 19.86
C PRO A 159 -43.12 -17.83 18.89
N ARG A 160 -43.68 -16.60 18.87
CA ARG A 160 -44.75 -16.25 17.91
C ARG A 160 -44.26 -16.22 16.48
N HIS A 161 -43.03 -15.74 16.25
CA HIS A 161 -42.44 -15.72 14.92
C HIS A 161 -42.20 -17.14 14.44
N LEU A 162 -41.69 -18.03 15.31
CA LEU A 162 -41.53 -19.45 15.00
C LEU A 162 -42.87 -20.12 14.59
N GLU A 163 -43.96 -19.85 15.31
CA GLU A 163 -45.28 -20.36 14.96
C GLU A 163 -45.77 -19.86 13.59
N LEU A 164 -45.51 -18.59 13.26
CA LEU A 164 -45.89 -18.01 11.96
C LEU A 164 -45.08 -18.63 10.82
N VAL A 165 -43.78 -18.85 11.01
CA VAL A 165 -42.93 -19.50 10.02
C VAL A 165 -43.34 -20.96 9.83
N GLU A 166 -43.71 -21.66 10.90
CA GLU A 166 -44.18 -23.05 10.79
C GLU A 166 -45.49 -23.16 9.99
N LYS A 167 -46.45 -22.25 10.21
CA LYS A 167 -47.66 -22.17 9.38
C LYS A 167 -47.34 -21.84 7.92
N LEU A 168 -46.35 -20.99 7.68
CA LEU A 168 -45.89 -20.65 6.34
C LEU A 168 -45.28 -21.87 5.64
N ARG A 169 -44.43 -22.65 6.32
CA ARG A 169 -43.87 -23.92 5.78
C ARG A 169 -44.98 -24.87 5.34
N GLN A 170 -45.99 -25.07 6.19
CA GLN A 170 -47.13 -25.94 5.88
C GLN A 170 -47.91 -25.44 4.66
N THR A 171 -48.22 -24.13 4.62
CA THR A 171 -48.98 -23.52 3.52
C THR A 171 -48.24 -23.67 2.18
N VAL A 172 -46.93 -23.42 2.18
CA VAL A 172 -46.09 -23.52 0.98
C VAL A 172 -45.91 -24.98 0.56
N ALA A 173 -45.83 -25.93 1.49
CA ALA A 173 -45.76 -27.36 1.18
C ALA A 173 -47.06 -27.88 0.53
N GLU A 174 -48.22 -27.36 0.94
CA GLU A 174 -49.51 -27.68 0.30
C GLU A 174 -49.68 -27.01 -1.07
N ARG A 175 -49.05 -25.84 -1.26
CA ARG A 175 -49.14 -25.02 -2.47
C ARG A 175 -47.76 -24.86 -3.12
N GLY A 176 -47.27 -25.94 -3.73
CA GLY A 176 -45.92 -26.01 -4.30
C GLY A 176 -45.62 -25.03 -5.46
N ASP A 177 -46.62 -24.31 -5.96
CA ASP A 177 -46.50 -23.27 -6.98
C ASP A 177 -46.74 -21.84 -6.43
N ASP A 178 -46.88 -21.67 -5.11
CA ASP A 178 -47.07 -20.37 -4.47
C ASP A 178 -45.74 -19.58 -4.41
N LEU A 179 -45.45 -18.88 -5.51
CA LEU A 179 -44.28 -18.01 -5.64
C LEU A 179 -44.16 -17.01 -4.48
N ARG A 180 -45.28 -16.41 -4.06
CA ARG A 180 -45.28 -15.42 -2.98
C ARG A 180 -44.97 -16.08 -1.63
N GLY A 181 -45.52 -17.26 -1.42
CA GLY A 181 -45.22 -18.10 -0.26
C GLY A 181 -43.73 -18.42 -0.15
N TYR A 182 -43.09 -18.88 -1.24
CA TYR A 182 -41.65 -19.16 -1.24
C TYR A 182 -40.78 -17.91 -1.02
N GLN A 183 -41.16 -16.75 -1.57
CA GLN A 183 -40.46 -15.49 -1.29
C GLN A 183 -40.51 -15.12 0.18
N LEU A 184 -41.70 -15.22 0.79
CA LEU A 184 -41.86 -14.93 2.22
C LEU A 184 -41.10 -15.95 3.07
N LEU A 185 -41.07 -17.22 2.65
CA LEU A 185 -40.36 -18.27 3.37
C LEU A 185 -38.86 -18.02 3.35
N ALA A 186 -38.27 -17.66 2.21
CA ALA A 186 -36.85 -17.31 2.11
C ALA A 186 -36.46 -16.18 3.07
N ILE A 187 -37.25 -15.09 3.10
CA ILE A 187 -37.00 -13.94 3.98
C ILE A 187 -37.10 -14.33 5.45
N ASN A 188 -38.15 -15.07 5.82
CA ASN A 188 -38.39 -15.41 7.22
C ASN A 188 -37.40 -16.45 7.75
N GLU A 189 -37.04 -17.46 6.95
CA GLU A 189 -36.01 -18.43 7.34
C GLU A 189 -34.65 -17.76 7.49
N SER A 190 -34.31 -16.83 6.61
CA SER A 190 -33.08 -16.03 6.74
C SER A 190 -33.08 -15.21 8.04
N ALA A 191 -34.21 -14.62 8.41
CA ALA A 191 -34.33 -13.86 9.66
C ALA A 191 -34.19 -14.75 10.92
N LEU A 192 -34.57 -16.02 10.83
CA LEU A 192 -34.35 -17.03 11.88
C LEU A 192 -32.92 -17.60 11.90
N GLY A 193 -32.07 -17.23 10.94
CA GLY A 193 -30.75 -17.82 10.77
C GLY A 193 -30.75 -19.22 10.14
N ASN A 194 -31.90 -19.70 9.66
CA ASN A 194 -32.06 -20.98 8.97
C ASN A 194 -31.69 -20.84 7.49
N PHE A 195 -30.45 -20.45 7.20
CA PHE A 195 -30.02 -20.09 5.84
C PHE A 195 -30.13 -21.24 4.83
N ILE A 196 -30.00 -22.48 5.27
CA ILE A 196 -30.24 -23.67 4.42
C ILE A 196 -31.69 -23.69 3.94
N ALA A 197 -32.67 -23.54 4.84
CA ALA A 197 -34.09 -23.49 4.47
C ALA A 197 -34.39 -22.25 3.60
N ALA A 198 -33.74 -21.12 3.90
CA ALA A 198 -33.90 -19.89 3.14
C ALA A 198 -33.44 -20.04 1.68
N ARG A 199 -32.25 -20.61 1.43
CA ARG A 199 -31.76 -20.84 0.07
C ARG A 199 -32.60 -21.87 -0.70
N GLU A 200 -33.18 -22.87 -0.02
CA GLU A 200 -34.10 -23.85 -0.65
C GLU A 200 -35.38 -23.18 -1.11
N ALA A 201 -35.95 -22.30 -0.27
CA ALA A 201 -37.10 -21.49 -0.64
C ALA A 201 -36.76 -20.53 -1.80
N GLN A 202 -35.60 -19.87 -1.76
CA GLN A 202 -35.17 -18.97 -2.84
C GLN A 202 -34.88 -19.73 -4.16
N ALA A 203 -34.34 -20.95 -4.09
CA ALA A 203 -34.18 -21.80 -5.27
C ALA A 203 -35.54 -22.12 -5.92
N LYS A 204 -36.58 -22.36 -5.10
CA LYS A 204 -37.96 -22.50 -5.59
C LYS A 204 -38.52 -21.22 -6.21
N VAL A 205 -38.19 -20.04 -5.67
CA VAL A 205 -38.54 -18.75 -6.30
C VAL A 205 -37.95 -18.66 -7.71
N VAL A 206 -36.67 -18.98 -7.87
CA VAL A 206 -35.99 -18.98 -9.17
C VAL A 206 -36.59 -20.01 -10.12
N GLU A 207 -36.87 -21.23 -9.65
CA GLU A 207 -37.51 -22.31 -10.43
C GLU A 207 -38.89 -21.89 -10.94
N LEU A 208 -39.75 -21.35 -10.07
CA LEU A 208 -41.11 -20.94 -10.42
C LEU A 208 -41.16 -19.74 -11.37
N LYS A 209 -40.18 -18.82 -11.27
CA LYS A 209 -40.05 -17.71 -12.21
C LYS A 209 -39.49 -18.15 -13.57
N GLY A 210 -38.68 -19.21 -13.62
CA GLY A 210 -38.05 -19.70 -14.84
C GLY A 210 -37.28 -18.59 -15.57
N ASP A 211 -37.59 -18.37 -16.84
CA ASP A 211 -36.95 -17.33 -17.67
C ASP A 211 -37.18 -15.90 -17.15
N ALA A 212 -38.24 -15.67 -16.36
CA ALA A 212 -38.54 -14.37 -15.78
C ALA A 212 -37.74 -14.06 -14.50
N ALA A 213 -36.92 -14.99 -14.01
CA ALA A 213 -36.05 -14.76 -12.86
C ALA A 213 -35.03 -13.65 -13.17
N SER A 214 -34.96 -12.63 -12.32
CA SER A 214 -34.10 -11.46 -12.51
C SER A 214 -32.65 -11.72 -12.03
N ALA A 215 -31.74 -10.77 -12.28
CA ALA A 215 -30.39 -10.86 -11.75
C ALA A 215 -30.39 -10.88 -10.21
N GLU A 216 -31.29 -10.11 -9.58
CA GLU A 216 -31.46 -10.03 -8.13
C GLU A 216 -31.96 -11.35 -7.53
N ASP A 217 -32.82 -12.10 -8.23
CA ASP A 217 -33.29 -13.41 -7.75
C ASP A 217 -32.13 -14.41 -7.63
N TYR A 218 -31.23 -14.42 -8.62
CA TYR A 218 -30.04 -15.25 -8.62
C TYR A 218 -28.97 -14.74 -7.65
N ALA A 219 -28.80 -13.41 -7.52
CA ALA A 219 -27.87 -12.82 -6.57
C ALA A 219 -28.29 -13.11 -5.12
N ALA A 220 -29.59 -13.02 -4.81
CA ALA A 220 -30.14 -13.40 -3.50
C ALA A 220 -30.00 -14.90 -3.23
N LEU A 221 -30.17 -15.75 -4.24
CA LEU A 221 -29.91 -17.19 -4.11
C LEU A 221 -28.44 -17.45 -3.76
N ALA A 222 -27.52 -16.86 -4.50
CA ALA A 222 -26.09 -16.99 -4.26
C ALA A 222 -25.70 -16.48 -2.86
N ASP A 223 -26.21 -15.33 -2.45
CA ASP A 223 -25.97 -14.75 -1.13
C ASP A 223 -26.38 -15.71 -0.01
N LEU A 224 -27.62 -16.23 -0.05
CA LEU A 224 -28.10 -17.20 0.93
C LEU A 224 -27.28 -18.49 0.94
N MET A 225 -26.84 -18.97 -0.23
CA MET A 225 -25.95 -20.14 -0.32
C MET A 225 -24.60 -19.87 0.36
N ILE A 226 -24.03 -18.69 0.14
CA ILE A 226 -22.72 -18.32 0.70
C ILE A 226 -22.82 -18.13 2.21
N ILE A 227 -23.89 -17.49 2.70
CA ILE A 227 -24.14 -17.36 4.14
C ILE A 227 -24.36 -18.73 4.78
N ALA A 228 -25.17 -19.61 4.17
CA ALA A 228 -25.38 -20.98 4.64
C ALA A 228 -24.07 -21.79 4.73
N ALA A 229 -23.11 -21.50 3.84
CA ALA A 229 -21.77 -22.10 3.84
C ALA A 229 -20.73 -21.32 4.67
N GLY A 230 -21.14 -20.36 5.50
CA GLY A 230 -20.24 -19.60 6.38
C GLY A 230 -19.31 -18.64 5.66
N GLY A 231 -19.73 -18.06 4.54
CA GLY A 231 -18.95 -17.12 3.72
C GLY A 231 -18.14 -17.79 2.60
N TYR A 232 -18.21 -19.11 2.46
CA TYR A 232 -17.55 -19.85 1.38
C TYR A 232 -18.37 -19.83 0.09
N VAL A 233 -17.72 -19.57 -1.04
CA VAL A 233 -18.37 -19.58 -2.37
C VAL A 233 -18.20 -20.95 -3.04
N SER A 234 -19.24 -21.76 -2.95
CA SER A 234 -19.29 -23.10 -3.55
C SER A 234 -19.41 -23.07 -5.08
N PRO A 235 -19.20 -24.22 -5.76
CA PRO A 235 -19.45 -24.35 -7.19
C PRO A 235 -20.90 -23.97 -7.58
N GLU A 236 -21.89 -24.36 -6.79
CA GLU A 236 -23.29 -24.06 -7.06
C GLU A 236 -23.63 -22.59 -6.80
N ALA A 237 -23.04 -21.97 -5.78
CA ALA A 237 -23.15 -20.53 -5.56
C ALA A 237 -22.53 -19.74 -6.72
N GLU A 238 -21.38 -20.18 -7.23
CA GLU A 238 -20.75 -19.59 -8.42
C GLU A 238 -21.67 -19.65 -9.65
N GLN A 239 -22.41 -20.74 -9.85
CA GLN A 239 -23.38 -20.83 -10.95
C GLN A 239 -24.48 -19.79 -10.80
N ALA A 240 -25.02 -19.60 -9.59
CA ALA A 240 -26.01 -18.55 -9.32
C ALA A 240 -25.44 -17.14 -9.54
N LEU A 241 -24.21 -16.88 -9.08
CA LEU A 241 -23.51 -15.60 -9.36
C LEU A 241 -23.32 -15.36 -10.86
N THR A 242 -22.98 -16.41 -11.60
CA THR A 242 -22.79 -16.34 -13.06
C THR A 242 -24.10 -16.01 -13.76
N GLU A 243 -25.22 -16.64 -13.37
CA GLU A 243 -26.54 -16.34 -13.92
C GLU A 243 -27.03 -14.93 -13.56
N ALA A 244 -26.67 -14.42 -12.38
CA ALA A 244 -26.91 -13.03 -12.01
C ALA A 244 -26.14 -12.06 -12.92
N LEU A 245 -24.82 -12.26 -13.08
CA LEU A 245 -23.96 -11.41 -13.92
C LEU A 245 -24.29 -11.51 -15.41
N ARG A 246 -24.81 -12.65 -15.88
CA ARG A 246 -25.28 -12.81 -17.26
C ARG A 246 -26.49 -11.92 -17.55
N ARG A 247 -27.36 -11.72 -16.55
CA ARG A 247 -28.58 -10.89 -16.65
C ARG A 247 -28.28 -9.42 -16.42
N ASP A 248 -27.50 -9.13 -15.38
CA ASP A 248 -27.02 -7.79 -15.07
C ASP A 248 -25.52 -7.85 -14.73
N PRO A 249 -24.65 -7.49 -15.68
CA PRO A 249 -23.22 -7.39 -15.42
C PRO A 249 -22.87 -6.38 -14.33
N GLY A 250 -23.77 -5.44 -13.99
CA GLY A 250 -23.65 -4.41 -12.97
C GLY A 250 -23.98 -4.87 -11.55
N ASN A 251 -24.53 -6.07 -11.37
CA ASN A 251 -25.05 -6.51 -10.08
C ASN A 251 -23.97 -6.53 -8.99
N GLY A 252 -24.07 -5.63 -8.01
CA GLY A 252 -23.04 -5.40 -7.00
C GLY A 252 -22.77 -6.61 -6.10
N THR A 253 -23.83 -7.27 -5.61
CA THR A 253 -23.73 -8.51 -4.82
C THR A 253 -23.01 -9.61 -5.59
N ALA A 254 -23.36 -9.80 -6.86
CA ALA A 254 -22.75 -10.85 -7.67
C ALA A 254 -21.27 -10.56 -7.97
N ARG A 255 -20.91 -9.29 -8.24
CA ARG A 255 -19.52 -8.85 -8.40
C ARG A 255 -18.71 -9.01 -7.12
N TYR A 256 -19.28 -8.63 -5.98
CA TYR A 256 -18.66 -8.76 -4.66
C TYR A 256 -18.26 -10.21 -4.38
N TYR A 257 -19.23 -11.13 -4.45
CA TYR A 257 -19.00 -12.54 -4.16
C TYR A 257 -18.16 -13.24 -5.22
N SER A 258 -18.24 -12.83 -6.49
CA SER A 258 -17.32 -13.33 -7.52
C SER A 258 -15.88 -12.95 -7.21
N GLY A 259 -15.63 -11.73 -6.74
CA GLY A 259 -14.31 -11.30 -6.28
C GLY A 259 -13.85 -12.11 -5.06
N LEU A 260 -14.72 -12.34 -4.08
CA LEU A 260 -14.44 -13.17 -2.91
C LEU A 260 -14.07 -14.62 -3.31
N MET A 261 -14.83 -15.22 -4.23
CA MET A 261 -14.54 -16.55 -4.76
C MET A 261 -13.15 -16.63 -5.41
N PHE A 262 -12.75 -15.61 -6.18
CA PHE A 262 -11.41 -15.56 -6.75
C PHE A 262 -10.32 -15.42 -5.66
N MET A 263 -10.59 -14.70 -4.58
CA MET A 263 -9.67 -14.63 -3.43
C MET A 263 -9.54 -15.99 -2.73
N GLN A 264 -10.65 -16.71 -2.53
CA GLN A 264 -10.69 -18.05 -1.93
C GLN A 264 -10.00 -19.12 -2.79
N THR A 265 -10.04 -18.96 -4.12
CA THR A 265 -9.45 -19.90 -5.10
C THR A 265 -8.07 -19.48 -5.60
N ALA A 266 -7.34 -18.67 -4.82
CA ALA A 266 -5.96 -18.26 -5.11
C ALA A 266 -5.78 -17.49 -6.44
N ARG A 267 -6.81 -16.74 -6.88
CA ARG A 267 -6.80 -15.82 -8.03
C ARG A 267 -6.97 -14.35 -7.61
N PRO A 268 -6.06 -13.81 -6.78
CA PRO A 268 -6.15 -12.41 -6.34
C PRO A 268 -6.09 -11.42 -7.52
N ASP A 269 -5.48 -11.80 -8.65
CA ASP A 269 -5.45 -11.02 -9.88
C ASP A 269 -6.84 -10.80 -10.50
N MET A 270 -7.74 -11.79 -10.38
CA MET A 270 -9.13 -11.69 -10.83
C MET A 270 -9.99 -11.01 -9.76
N GLY A 271 -9.79 -11.38 -8.49
CA GLY A 271 -10.51 -10.80 -7.34
C GLY A 271 -10.32 -9.29 -7.27
N PHE A 272 -9.06 -8.82 -7.33
CA PHE A 272 -8.72 -7.41 -7.36
C PHE A 272 -9.37 -6.68 -8.55
N ARG A 273 -9.32 -7.25 -9.76
CA ARG A 273 -9.93 -6.64 -10.94
C ARG A 273 -11.45 -6.47 -10.80
N MET A 274 -12.12 -7.50 -10.28
CA MET A 274 -13.56 -7.49 -10.03
C MET A 274 -13.93 -6.41 -8.99
N TRP A 275 -13.24 -6.41 -7.85
CA TRP A 275 -13.48 -5.48 -6.75
C TRP A 275 -13.12 -4.03 -7.08
N ARG A 276 -12.04 -3.80 -7.84
CA ARG A 276 -11.70 -2.45 -8.32
C ARG A 276 -12.79 -1.88 -9.23
N GLY A 277 -13.33 -2.70 -10.14
CA GLY A 277 -14.45 -2.28 -10.99
C GLY A 277 -15.71 -2.02 -10.18
N LEU A 278 -16.01 -2.91 -9.22
CA LEU A 278 -17.14 -2.74 -8.30
C LEU A 278 -17.04 -1.41 -7.53
N LEU A 279 -15.91 -1.13 -6.88
CA LEU A 279 -15.73 0.10 -6.11
C LEU A 279 -15.82 1.37 -6.97
N ALA A 280 -15.40 1.32 -8.24
CA ALA A 280 -15.52 2.47 -9.14
C ALA A 280 -16.98 2.88 -9.38
N ASP A 281 -17.89 1.91 -9.31
CA ASP A 281 -19.34 2.09 -9.49
C ASP A 281 -20.09 2.19 -8.14
N SER A 282 -19.40 2.15 -7.00
CA SER A 282 -20.02 2.05 -5.67
C SER A 282 -20.03 3.38 -4.89
N THR A 283 -20.97 3.48 -3.97
CA THR A 283 -21.05 4.50 -2.93
C THR A 283 -20.68 3.93 -1.55
N PRO A 284 -20.30 4.76 -0.57
CA PRO A 284 -20.03 4.29 0.80
C PRO A 284 -21.23 3.64 1.51
N GLN A 285 -22.45 3.78 0.98
CA GLN A 285 -23.66 3.18 1.53
C GLN A 285 -23.90 1.76 1.01
N ASP A 286 -23.18 1.34 -0.04
CA ASP A 286 -23.38 0.03 -0.62
C ASP A 286 -22.90 -1.08 0.35
N PRO A 287 -23.66 -2.19 0.49
CA PRO A 287 -23.34 -3.24 1.47
C PRO A 287 -21.95 -3.87 1.33
N TRP A 288 -21.40 -3.87 0.11
CA TRP A 288 -20.09 -4.43 -0.20
C TRP A 288 -18.95 -3.41 -0.09
N TYR A 289 -19.23 -2.11 0.07
CA TYR A 289 -18.19 -1.08 0.01
C TYR A 289 -17.12 -1.28 1.08
N GLU A 290 -17.52 -1.34 2.35
CA GLU A 290 -16.58 -1.52 3.47
C GLU A 290 -15.84 -2.87 3.41
N PRO A 291 -16.53 -4.02 3.21
CA PRO A 291 -15.84 -5.31 3.09
C PRO A 291 -14.83 -5.36 1.95
N VAL A 292 -15.09 -4.70 0.83
CA VAL A 292 -14.15 -4.64 -0.30
C VAL A 292 -13.00 -3.70 0.01
N MET A 293 -13.27 -2.53 0.59
CA MET A 293 -12.25 -1.56 0.96
C MET A 293 -11.24 -2.13 1.97
N SER A 294 -11.69 -2.92 2.93
CA SER A 294 -10.81 -3.56 3.93
C SER A 294 -9.90 -4.65 3.33
N GLN A 295 -10.27 -5.24 2.19
CA GLN A 295 -9.56 -6.38 1.59
C GLN A 295 -8.82 -6.06 0.28
N ILE A 296 -9.20 -5.00 -0.44
CA ILE A 296 -8.71 -4.73 -1.81
C ILE A 296 -7.20 -4.43 -1.87
N ALA A 297 -6.63 -3.84 -0.81
CA ALA A 297 -5.18 -3.60 -0.73
C ALA A 297 -4.40 -4.93 -0.67
N GLU A 298 -4.85 -5.89 0.14
CA GLU A 298 -4.25 -7.22 0.19
C GLU A 298 -4.42 -7.95 -1.15
N ALA A 299 -5.60 -7.87 -1.76
CA ALA A 299 -5.86 -8.44 -3.08
C ALA A 299 -4.89 -7.88 -4.13
N ALA A 300 -4.64 -6.57 -4.13
CA ALA A 300 -3.69 -5.94 -5.04
C ALA A 300 -2.24 -6.38 -4.78
N LEU A 301 -1.82 -6.40 -3.52
CA LEU A 301 -0.49 -6.87 -3.13
C LEU A 301 -0.24 -8.31 -3.61
N ARG A 302 -1.21 -9.20 -3.38
CA ARG A 302 -1.13 -10.60 -3.82
C ARG A 302 -1.21 -10.77 -5.34
N ALA A 303 -1.86 -9.83 -6.02
CA ALA A 303 -1.87 -9.73 -7.48
C ALA A 303 -0.57 -9.11 -8.05
N GLY A 304 0.33 -8.59 -7.20
CA GLY A 304 1.53 -7.87 -7.64
C GLY A 304 1.23 -6.52 -8.30
N VAL A 305 0.10 -5.91 -7.95
CA VAL A 305 -0.32 -4.59 -8.42
C VAL A 305 -0.05 -3.58 -7.32
N GLU A 306 0.72 -2.55 -7.65
CA GLU A 306 0.87 -1.39 -6.78
C GLU A 306 -0.45 -0.61 -6.80
N PHE A 307 -1.18 -0.69 -5.70
CA PHE A 307 -2.48 -0.07 -5.55
C PHE A 307 -2.58 0.45 -4.13
N THR A 308 -2.81 1.74 -4.03
CA THR A 308 -3.13 2.37 -2.76
C THR A 308 -4.60 2.74 -2.82
N PRO A 309 -5.48 2.10 -2.00
CA PRO A 309 -6.87 2.49 -1.93
C PRO A 309 -7.00 4.01 -1.74
N PRO A 310 -8.05 4.68 -2.24
CA PRO A 310 -8.21 6.13 -2.08
C PRO A 310 -8.10 6.60 -0.62
N MET A 311 -8.49 5.76 0.34
CA MET A 311 -8.33 6.04 1.78
C MET A 311 -6.88 5.94 2.29
N MET A 312 -5.99 5.23 1.60
CA MET A 312 -4.58 5.06 1.97
C MET A 312 -3.61 5.83 1.06
N ALA A 313 -4.08 6.32 -0.10
CA ALA A 313 -3.24 6.95 -1.13
C ALA A 313 -2.61 8.26 -0.66
N GLU A 314 -3.28 9.00 0.22
CA GLU A 314 -2.69 10.01 1.10
C GLU A 314 -3.56 10.06 2.36
N GLY A 315 -2.96 9.86 3.54
CA GLY A 315 -3.56 10.11 4.86
C GLY A 315 -5.09 10.02 4.96
N GLY A 316 -5.64 8.80 4.92
CA GLY A 316 -6.92 8.48 5.56
C GLY A 316 -8.14 9.23 5.05
N GLY A 317 -8.77 8.73 3.98
CA GLY A 317 -10.02 9.24 3.42
C GLY A 317 -11.28 9.08 4.29
N ALA A 318 -11.28 9.65 5.49
CA ALA A 318 -12.30 10.65 5.80
C ALA A 318 -11.67 11.97 5.33
N LEU A 319 -12.31 12.71 4.42
CA LEU A 319 -11.94 14.11 4.14
C LEU A 319 -11.44 14.76 5.44
N PRO A 320 -10.20 15.28 5.51
CA PRO A 320 -9.51 15.57 6.77
C PRO A 320 -10.48 16.22 7.76
N GLY A 321 -10.77 15.50 8.83
CA GLY A 321 -11.76 15.87 9.81
C GLY A 321 -11.22 15.56 11.19
N PRO A 322 -11.65 16.31 12.22
CA PRO A 322 -11.26 16.04 13.60
C PRO A 322 -11.55 14.58 13.95
N SER A 323 -10.58 13.92 14.59
CA SER A 323 -10.76 12.56 15.10
C SER A 323 -11.85 12.52 16.16
N ALA A 324 -12.31 11.32 16.54
CA ALA A 324 -13.27 11.17 17.63
C ALA A 324 -12.73 11.74 18.97
N GLU A 325 -11.41 11.71 19.17
CA GLU A 325 -10.74 12.32 20.32
C GLU A 325 -10.77 13.85 20.24
N ASP A 326 -10.53 14.42 19.05
CA ASP A 326 -10.59 15.87 18.82
C ASP A 326 -12.02 16.42 19.03
N MET A 327 -13.05 15.66 18.63
CA MET A 327 -14.45 16.03 18.87
C MET A 327 -14.82 15.97 20.36
N ALA A 328 -14.29 15.00 21.10
CA ALA A 328 -14.50 14.91 22.54
C ALA A 328 -13.82 16.08 23.28
N ALA A 329 -12.57 16.39 22.93
CA ALA A 329 -11.85 17.54 23.47
C ALA A 329 -12.57 18.87 23.15
N ALA A 330 -13.06 19.05 21.93
CA ALA A 330 -13.79 20.25 21.53
C ALA A 330 -15.17 20.37 22.22
N SER A 331 -15.75 19.27 22.72
CA SER A 331 -17.01 19.29 23.48
C SER A 331 -16.84 19.76 24.93
N GLU A 332 -15.62 19.71 25.45
CA GLU A 332 -15.25 20.17 26.81
C GLU A 332 -14.79 21.63 26.83
N MET A 333 -14.55 22.24 25.66
CA MET A 333 -14.17 23.65 25.52
C MET A 333 -15.36 24.59 25.73
N ASP A 334 -15.09 25.82 26.16
CA ASP A 334 -16.11 26.86 26.17
C ASP A 334 -16.51 27.26 24.74
N ALA A 335 -17.67 27.92 24.63
CA ALA A 335 -18.27 28.21 23.33
C ALA A 335 -17.44 29.18 22.49
N GLU A 336 -16.71 30.09 23.12
CA GLU A 336 -15.93 31.12 22.42
C GLU A 336 -14.62 30.54 21.86
N ASP A 337 -13.93 29.73 22.66
CA ASP A 337 -12.72 29.02 22.24
C ASP A 337 -13.02 27.97 21.17
N ARG A 338 -14.16 27.29 21.29
CA ARG A 338 -14.62 26.33 20.27
C ARG A 338 -14.92 27.01 18.94
N ASP A 339 -15.57 28.17 18.95
CA ASP A 339 -15.86 28.94 17.74
C ASP A 339 -14.58 29.45 17.07
N ALA A 340 -13.59 29.91 17.85
CA ALA A 340 -12.29 30.32 17.34
C ALA A 340 -11.51 29.14 16.71
N MET A 341 -11.55 27.96 17.35
CA MET A 341 -10.97 26.74 16.81
C MET A 341 -11.62 26.33 15.49
N ILE A 342 -12.96 26.34 15.41
CA ILE A 342 -13.70 25.99 14.19
C ILE A 342 -13.33 26.94 13.05
N ARG A 343 -13.29 28.27 13.29
CA ARG A 343 -12.88 29.23 12.26
C ARG A 343 -11.45 29.00 11.77
N GLY A 344 -10.53 28.67 12.67
CA GLY A 344 -9.15 28.33 12.31
C GLY A 344 -9.06 27.08 11.41
N MET A 345 -9.85 26.04 11.72
CA MET A 345 -9.90 24.83 10.90
C MET A 345 -10.46 25.10 9.49
N VAL A 346 -11.50 25.92 9.40
CA VAL A 346 -12.12 26.30 8.12
C VAL A 346 -11.17 27.15 7.27
N ALA A 347 -10.46 28.10 7.90
CA ALA A 347 -9.45 28.91 7.21
C ALA A 347 -8.30 28.07 6.65
N ASN A 348 -7.77 27.11 7.42
CA ASN A 348 -6.73 26.19 6.94
C ASN A 348 -7.20 25.34 5.75
N LEU A 349 -8.46 24.88 5.77
CA LEU A 349 -9.04 24.15 4.65
C LEU A 349 -9.14 25.05 3.39
N ALA A 350 -9.54 26.31 3.56
CA ALA A 350 -9.59 27.28 2.47
C ALA A 350 -8.21 27.54 1.85
N ASP A 351 -7.20 27.82 2.68
CA ASP A 351 -5.83 28.08 2.21
C ASP A 351 -5.22 26.87 1.47
N ARG A 352 -5.47 25.66 1.98
CA ARG A 352 -5.03 24.42 1.32
C ARG A 352 -5.72 24.24 -0.02
N LEU A 353 -7.05 24.40 -0.06
CA LEU A 353 -7.81 24.25 -1.31
C LEU A 353 -7.41 25.27 -2.38
N ALA A 354 -7.06 26.49 -1.97
CA ALA A 354 -6.55 27.52 -2.87
C ALA A 354 -5.14 27.21 -3.40
N THR A 355 -4.30 26.52 -2.62
CA THR A 355 -2.90 26.25 -2.96
C THR A 355 -2.71 24.93 -3.71
N ASP A 356 -3.29 23.85 -3.19
CA ASP A 356 -3.06 22.47 -3.64
C ASP A 356 -4.21 21.95 -4.51
N GLY A 357 -5.32 22.69 -4.59
CA GLY A 357 -6.56 22.23 -5.19
C GLY A 357 -7.29 21.20 -4.32
N GLY A 358 -8.34 20.59 -4.85
CA GLY A 358 -9.12 19.58 -4.13
C GLY A 358 -10.31 19.03 -4.90
N SER A 359 -10.99 18.05 -4.32
CA SER A 359 -12.17 17.41 -4.90
C SER A 359 -13.43 18.25 -4.73
N ALA A 360 -14.47 17.99 -5.54
CA ALA A 360 -15.73 18.73 -5.46
C ALA A 360 -16.38 18.62 -4.06
N GLU A 361 -16.18 17.49 -3.38
CA GLU A 361 -16.66 17.24 -2.02
C GLU A 361 -15.97 18.13 -0.98
N GLU A 362 -14.66 18.38 -1.14
CA GLU A 362 -13.88 19.26 -0.25
C GLU A 362 -14.32 20.72 -0.41
N TRP A 363 -14.49 21.17 -1.65
CA TRP A 363 -15.02 22.51 -1.96
C TRP A 363 -16.46 22.67 -1.45
N ALA A 364 -17.31 21.65 -1.63
CA ALA A 364 -18.68 21.65 -1.13
C ALA A 364 -18.75 21.69 0.40
N ARG A 365 -17.80 21.03 1.09
CA ARG A 365 -17.66 21.09 2.55
C ARG A 365 -17.29 22.49 3.01
N LEU A 366 -16.33 23.14 2.35
CA LEU A 366 -15.91 24.50 2.69
C LEU A 366 -17.07 25.50 2.57
N ILE A 367 -17.84 25.42 1.47
CA ILE A 367 -19.04 26.25 1.26
C ILE A 367 -20.05 26.08 2.40
N ARG A 368 -20.35 24.82 2.79
CA ARG A 368 -21.26 24.54 3.91
C ARG A 368 -20.73 25.01 5.25
N ALA A 369 -19.42 24.86 5.50
CA ALA A 369 -18.79 25.28 6.76
C ALA A 369 -18.91 26.79 6.96
N TYR A 370 -18.64 27.59 5.92
CA TYR A 370 -18.87 29.02 5.96
C TYR A 370 -20.35 29.40 6.14
N GLY A 371 -21.26 28.64 5.52
CA GLY A 371 -22.70 28.81 5.75
C GLY A 371 -23.12 28.60 7.21
N VAL A 372 -22.61 27.55 7.86
CA VAL A 372 -22.88 27.26 9.29
C VAL A 372 -22.30 28.34 10.21
N LEU A 373 -21.12 28.89 9.86
CA LEU A 373 -20.49 30.00 10.59
C LEU A 373 -21.19 31.35 10.35
N GLY A 374 -22.17 31.42 9.45
CA GLY A 374 -22.84 32.66 9.05
C GLY A 374 -21.98 33.56 8.15
N GLU A 375 -20.83 33.08 7.67
CA GLU A 375 -19.89 33.79 6.81
C GLU A 375 -20.29 33.65 5.33
N THR A 376 -21.53 34.05 5.02
CA THR A 376 -22.14 33.89 3.68
C THR A 376 -21.37 34.58 2.57
N GLY A 377 -20.66 35.68 2.86
CA GLY A 377 -19.78 36.34 1.90
C GLY A 377 -18.59 35.47 1.46
N GLN A 378 -18.01 34.68 2.37
CA GLN A 378 -16.93 33.75 2.05
C GLN A 378 -17.48 32.51 1.32
N ALA A 379 -18.65 32.00 1.75
CA ALA A 379 -19.32 30.91 1.05
C ALA A 379 -19.64 31.24 -0.42
N ASP A 380 -20.09 32.47 -0.72
CA ASP A 380 -20.37 32.93 -2.10
C ASP A 380 -19.09 33.07 -2.93
N ALA A 381 -18.00 33.54 -2.32
CA ALA A 381 -16.70 33.64 -2.99
C ALA A 381 -16.16 32.26 -3.40
N ILE A 382 -16.17 31.28 -2.47
CA ILE A 382 -15.74 29.91 -2.73
C ILE A 382 -16.66 29.23 -3.76
N TRP A 383 -17.97 29.48 -3.71
CA TRP A 383 -18.90 28.98 -4.72
C TRP A 383 -18.53 29.49 -6.12
N LYS A 384 -18.33 30.80 -6.30
CA LYS A 384 -17.95 31.38 -7.60
C LYS A 384 -16.62 30.87 -8.11
N GLU A 385 -15.64 30.71 -7.23
CA GLU A 385 -14.33 30.17 -7.58
C GLU A 385 -14.44 28.70 -8.04
N SER A 386 -15.21 27.89 -7.32
CA SER A 386 -15.44 26.48 -7.68
C SER A 386 -16.07 26.31 -9.06
N GLN A 387 -16.89 27.25 -9.53
CA GLN A 387 -17.46 27.19 -10.89
C GLN A 387 -16.39 27.24 -11.98
N GLY A 388 -15.30 28.00 -11.75
CA GLY A 388 -14.16 28.05 -12.65
C GLY A 388 -13.31 26.78 -12.57
N VAL A 389 -13.03 26.29 -11.36
CA VAL A 389 -12.19 25.10 -11.11
C VAL A 389 -12.83 23.82 -11.65
N PHE A 390 -14.15 23.72 -11.59
CA PHE A 390 -14.92 22.54 -11.99
C PHE A 390 -15.68 22.70 -13.33
N ALA A 391 -15.27 23.66 -14.16
CA ALA A 391 -15.89 23.90 -15.47
C ALA A 391 -15.90 22.62 -16.35
N GLY A 392 -17.06 22.28 -16.90
CA GLY A 392 -17.26 21.09 -17.75
C GLY A 392 -17.48 19.78 -17.00
N ARG A 393 -17.50 19.80 -15.65
CA ARG A 393 -17.80 18.64 -14.79
C ARG A 393 -19.18 18.80 -14.15
N GLU A 394 -20.23 18.46 -14.88
CA GLU A 394 -21.63 18.72 -14.47
C GLU A 394 -22.03 18.02 -13.15
N ALA A 395 -21.52 16.82 -12.88
CA ALA A 395 -21.78 16.10 -11.62
C ALA A 395 -21.17 16.84 -10.41
N ASP A 396 -19.90 17.26 -10.53
CA ASP A 396 -19.19 18.03 -9.51
C ASP A 396 -19.87 19.39 -9.25
N LEU A 397 -20.29 20.07 -10.31
CA LEU A 397 -21.01 21.35 -10.22
C LEU A 397 -22.40 21.20 -9.59
N ALA A 398 -23.07 20.06 -9.76
CA ALA A 398 -24.34 19.80 -9.09
C ALA A 398 -24.17 19.69 -7.57
N LEU A 399 -23.14 18.96 -7.12
CA LEU A 399 -22.79 18.84 -5.69
C LEU A 399 -22.47 20.20 -5.05
N LEU A 400 -21.68 21.02 -5.74
CA LEU A 400 -21.31 22.36 -5.28
C LEU A 400 -22.52 23.31 -5.24
N ARG A 401 -23.46 23.16 -6.19
CA ARG A 401 -24.72 23.92 -6.22
C ARG A 401 -25.59 23.60 -5.02
N ASP A 402 -25.69 22.32 -4.65
CA ASP A 402 -26.44 21.90 -3.47
C ASP A 402 -25.81 22.43 -2.18
N ALA A 403 -24.48 22.45 -2.09
CA ALA A 403 -23.76 23.08 -0.98
C ALA A 403 -24.02 24.59 -0.89
N ALA A 404 -24.03 25.29 -2.02
CA ALA A 404 -24.31 26.73 -2.10
C ALA A 404 -25.74 27.07 -1.67
N ARG A 405 -26.74 26.24 -2.01
CA ARG A 405 -28.11 26.39 -1.50
C ARG A 405 -28.16 26.17 0.02
N ALA A 406 -27.50 25.12 0.52
CA ALA A 406 -27.45 24.83 1.95
C ALA A 406 -26.79 25.95 2.76
N ALA A 407 -25.79 26.63 2.18
CA ALA A 407 -25.12 27.78 2.79
C ALA A 407 -25.90 29.11 2.64
N GLY A 408 -27.05 29.12 1.96
CA GLY A 408 -27.88 30.31 1.78
C GLY A 408 -27.34 31.32 0.78
N VAL A 409 -26.37 30.94 -0.06
CA VAL A 409 -25.75 31.83 -1.07
C VAL A 409 -26.31 31.64 -2.48
N LEU A 410 -27.14 30.62 -2.68
CA LEU A 410 -27.84 30.35 -3.93
C LEU A 410 -29.32 30.09 -3.64
N GLN A 411 -30.20 30.76 -4.39
CA GLN A 411 -31.67 30.61 -4.28
C GLN A 411 -32.19 29.42 -5.09
#